data_AF-A0A9J7A7X5-F1
#
_entry.id   AF-A0A9J7A7X5-F1
#
_cell.length_a   1.000
_cell.length_b   1.000
_cell.length_c   1.000
_cell.angle_alpha   90.00
_cell.angle_beta   90.00
_cell.angle_gamma   90.00
#
_symmetry.space_group_name_H-M   'P 1'
#
loop_
_entity.id
_entity.type
_entity.pdbx_description
1 polymer ?
#
loop_
_entity_poly.entity_id
_entity_poly.type
_entity_poly.pdbx_seq_one_letter_code
_entity_poly.pdbx_strand_id
1 'polypeptide(L)'
;MSLFTPLRLGAFYFAACTLLSACQTKPVVPPTQSELENYAAQVQRTAVNDLTVIQQCENLGGSIGMLAVTARDTWEFSNSHLLAAAESLQAHQSKDIVHWQDQAYSLQTLAMVKEASQSRAQSLNLSQRVPSAQKATCERELRRIETTSYADIGADPRLSQALLASTSNTTADFAGVTQIADQFSPWPEPGRTYFTLKQSIDKECEANSRIMPLVNRWPDEVYAYFCGDKPISLIECHWVECTSQAAGRAN
;
A
#
# COMPACT_ATOMS: atom_id res chain seq x y z
N MET A 1 92.52 11.23 12.90
CA MET A 1 92.00 10.97 11.54
C MET A 1 92.08 9.48 11.29
N SER A 2 90.97 8.90 10.83
CA SER A 2 90.72 7.45 10.71
C SER A 2 90.70 6.68 12.02
N LEU A 3 89.58 6.01 12.32
CA LEU A 3 89.50 4.56 12.26
C LEU A 3 88.05 4.10 12.51
N PHE A 4 87.56 3.34 11.53
CA PHE A 4 86.39 2.50 11.56
C PHE A 4 86.48 1.45 12.67
N THR A 5 85.34 1.06 13.25
CA THR A 5 85.08 -0.33 13.63
C THR A 5 83.57 -0.60 13.71
N PRO A 6 83.08 -1.79 13.31
CA PRO A 6 81.68 -2.05 12.99
C PRO A 6 80.96 -2.77 14.14
N LEU A 7 79.63 -2.64 14.23
CA LEU A 7 78.84 -3.56 15.06
C LEU A 7 77.50 -3.92 14.43
N ARG A 8 77.48 -5.19 13.99
CA ARG A 8 76.45 -6.22 14.19
C ARG A 8 75.01 -5.95 13.72
N LEU A 9 74.70 -6.66 12.62
CA LEU A 9 73.37 -7.14 12.26
C LEU A 9 72.65 -7.76 13.48
N GLY A 10 71.51 -7.16 13.83
CA GLY A 10 70.46 -7.79 14.62
C GLY A 10 69.20 -7.85 13.78
N ALA A 11 68.86 -9.05 13.32
CA ALA A 11 67.68 -9.34 12.52
C ALA A 11 66.40 -9.04 13.30
N PHE A 12 65.66 -8.01 12.90
CA PHE A 12 64.26 -7.84 13.28
C PHE A 12 63.38 -8.34 12.13
N TYR A 13 62.85 -9.55 12.34
CA TYR A 13 61.77 -10.14 11.56
C TYR A 13 60.54 -9.21 11.62
N PHE A 14 60.37 -8.39 10.58
CA PHE A 14 59.12 -7.67 10.33
C PHE A 14 58.18 -8.58 9.55
N ALA A 15 57.62 -9.58 10.23
CA ALA A 15 56.50 -10.38 9.74
C ALA A 15 55.20 -9.75 10.24
N ALA A 16 54.79 -8.65 9.61
CA ALA A 16 53.54 -7.95 9.92
C ALA A 16 52.86 -7.54 8.60
N CYS A 17 52.44 -8.53 7.82
CA CYS A 17 51.53 -8.31 6.70
C CYS A 17 50.59 -9.50 6.58
N THR A 18 49.32 -9.16 6.30
CA THR A 18 48.20 -10.03 5.90
C THR A 18 47.53 -10.87 6.97
N LEU A 19 47.08 -10.23 8.06
CA LEU A 19 45.74 -10.54 8.60
C LEU A 19 44.75 -9.59 7.93
N LEU A 20 44.60 -9.70 6.61
CA LEU A 20 43.34 -9.34 5.95
C LEU A 20 42.36 -10.40 6.44
N SER A 21 41.79 -10.16 7.62
CA SER A 21 40.54 -10.78 8.04
C SER A 21 39.57 -10.54 6.90
N ALA A 22 39.39 -11.57 6.07
CA ALA A 22 38.33 -11.62 5.09
C ALA A 22 37.06 -11.31 5.88
N CYS A 23 36.44 -10.17 5.60
CA CYS A 23 35.05 -9.93 5.96
C CYS A 23 34.29 -11.09 5.33
N GLN A 24 34.06 -12.14 6.13
CA GLN A 24 33.17 -13.23 5.79
C GLN A 24 31.78 -12.58 5.80
N THR A 25 31.45 -11.91 4.70
CA THR A 25 30.11 -11.41 4.43
C THR A 25 29.24 -12.65 4.44
N LYS A 26 28.54 -12.85 5.56
CA LYS A 26 27.55 -13.91 5.69
C LYS A 26 26.66 -13.81 4.46
N PRO A 27 26.47 -14.90 3.68
CA PRO A 27 25.65 -14.85 2.49
C PRO A 27 24.27 -14.34 2.92
N VAL A 28 23.87 -13.22 2.33
CA VAL A 28 22.56 -12.63 2.58
C VAL A 28 21.55 -13.58 1.97
N VAL A 29 20.83 -14.33 2.82
CA VAL A 29 19.78 -15.24 2.36
C VAL A 29 18.69 -14.39 1.70
N PRO A 30 18.29 -14.67 0.44
CA PRO A 30 17.20 -13.91 -0.18
C PRO A 30 15.89 -14.19 0.57
N PRO A 31 14.99 -13.20 0.66
CA PRO A 31 13.69 -13.40 1.27
C PRO A 31 12.88 -14.44 0.48
N THR A 32 12.05 -15.19 1.19
CA THR A 32 11.11 -16.13 0.59
C THR A 32 9.99 -15.38 -0.13
N GLN A 33 9.32 -16.06 -1.07
CA GLN A 33 8.18 -15.50 -1.80
C GLN A 33 7.06 -15.04 -0.85
N SER A 34 6.76 -15.82 0.19
CA SER A 34 5.73 -15.46 1.18
C SER A 34 6.11 -14.23 2.00
N GLU A 35 7.39 -14.08 2.36
CA GLU A 35 7.86 -12.86 3.06
C GLU A 35 7.70 -11.62 2.17
N LEU A 36 8.00 -11.73 0.87
CA LEU A 36 7.81 -10.64 -0.09
C LEU A 36 6.33 -10.28 -0.29
N GLU A 37 5.45 -11.27 -0.41
CA GLU A 37 4.00 -11.05 -0.54
C GLU A 37 3.42 -10.37 0.71
N ASN A 38 3.82 -10.83 1.89
CA ASN A 38 3.41 -10.23 3.16
C ASN A 38 3.90 -8.78 3.28
N TYR A 39 5.15 -8.54 2.88
CA TYR A 39 5.73 -7.20 2.88
C TYR A 39 5.02 -6.27 1.88
N ALA A 40 4.75 -6.72 0.65
CA ALA A 40 3.99 -5.96 -0.34
C ALA A 40 2.58 -5.60 0.16
N ALA A 41 1.87 -6.56 0.77
CA ALA A 41 0.58 -6.31 1.40
C ALA A 41 0.67 -5.31 2.57
N GLN A 42 1.77 -5.32 3.34
CA GLN A 42 2.01 -4.36 4.41
C GLN A 42 2.29 -2.95 3.87
N VAL A 43 3.10 -2.83 2.80
CA VAL A 43 3.36 -1.57 2.10
C VAL A 43 2.06 -0.94 1.64
N GLN A 44 1.20 -1.69 0.94
CA GLN A 44 -0.08 -1.17 0.47
C GLN A 44 -1.02 -0.76 1.60
N ARG A 45 -1.18 -1.59 2.65
CA ARG A 45 -2.01 -1.20 3.82
C ARG A 45 -1.48 0.06 4.49
N THR A 46 -0.17 0.23 4.57
CA THR A 46 0.46 1.44 5.11
C THR A 46 0.18 2.65 4.21
N ALA A 47 0.26 2.49 2.89
CA ALA A 47 -0.13 3.50 1.92
C ALA A 47 -1.58 3.94 2.07
N VAL A 48 -2.53 3.00 2.17
CA VAL A 48 -3.94 3.33 2.41
C VAL A 48 -4.12 4.13 3.70
N ASN A 49 -3.44 3.73 4.77
CA ASN A 49 -3.53 4.41 6.06
C ASN A 49 -2.98 5.84 5.98
N ASP A 50 -1.84 6.04 5.32
CA ASP A 50 -1.19 7.34 5.18
C ASP A 50 -2.01 8.26 4.27
N LEU A 51 -2.48 7.77 3.13
CA LEU A 51 -3.36 8.51 2.22
C LEU A 51 -4.67 8.91 2.90
N THR A 52 -5.25 8.01 3.72
CA THR A 52 -6.45 8.33 4.49
C THR A 52 -6.20 9.46 5.49
N VAL A 53 -5.06 9.45 6.19
CA VAL A 53 -4.68 10.56 7.10
C VAL A 53 -4.56 11.86 6.31
N ILE A 54 -3.83 11.84 5.21
CA ILE A 54 -3.61 13.00 4.34
C ILE A 54 -4.96 13.59 3.93
N GLN A 55 -5.84 12.79 3.32
CA GLN A 55 -7.17 13.23 2.86
C GLN A 55 -8.03 13.78 4.01
N GLN A 56 -8.09 13.09 5.15
CA GLN A 56 -8.88 13.53 6.30
C GLN A 56 -8.38 14.86 6.87
N CYS A 57 -7.06 15.07 6.90
CA CYS A 57 -6.45 16.30 7.38
C CYS A 57 -6.52 17.43 6.36
N GLU A 58 -6.42 17.11 5.07
CA GLU A 58 -6.61 18.06 3.97
C GLU A 58 -8.00 18.71 4.04
N ASN A 59 -9.03 17.90 4.30
CA ASN A 59 -10.42 18.33 4.46
C ASN A 59 -10.66 19.31 5.63
N LEU A 60 -9.72 19.44 6.59
CA LEU A 60 -9.81 20.46 7.64
C LEU A 60 -9.47 21.87 7.13
N GLY A 61 -8.78 21.97 5.99
CA GLY A 61 -8.38 23.23 5.37
C GLY A 61 -7.36 24.05 6.18
N GLY A 62 -7.20 25.31 5.77
CA GLY A 62 -6.28 26.26 6.42
C GLY A 62 -4.82 25.77 6.42
N SER A 63 -4.11 26.00 7.53
CA SER A 63 -2.70 25.58 7.68
C SER A 63 -2.52 24.06 7.69
N ILE A 64 -3.50 23.31 8.18
CA ILE A 64 -3.44 21.84 8.19
C ILE A 64 -3.60 21.29 6.79
N GLY A 65 -4.48 21.89 5.98
CA GLY A 65 -4.64 21.51 4.57
C GLY A 65 -3.33 21.67 3.79
N MET A 66 -2.64 22.80 3.95
CA MET A 66 -1.33 23.01 3.31
C MET A 66 -0.26 22.03 3.79
N LEU A 67 -0.27 21.68 5.08
CA LEU A 67 0.63 20.65 5.62
C LEU A 67 0.30 19.26 5.04
N ALA A 68 -0.98 18.94 4.85
CA ALA A 68 -1.39 17.67 4.25
C ALA A 68 -0.92 17.52 2.80
N VAL A 69 -1.00 18.59 2.00
CA VAL A 69 -0.44 18.62 0.63
C VAL A 69 1.07 18.43 0.65
N THR A 70 1.78 19.14 1.53
CA THR A 70 3.26 18.99 1.67
C THR A 70 3.64 17.56 2.08
N ALA A 71 2.89 16.96 3.00
CA ALA A 71 3.08 15.59 3.43
C ALA A 71 2.79 14.60 2.30
N ARG A 72 1.79 14.86 1.44
CA ARG A 72 1.50 14.06 0.26
C ARG A 72 2.66 14.07 -0.72
N ASP A 73 3.20 15.24 -1.04
CA ASP A 73 4.35 15.37 -1.96
C ASP A 73 5.59 14.66 -1.41
N THR A 74 5.87 14.82 -0.12
CA THR A 74 7.00 14.17 0.56
C THR A 74 6.82 12.65 0.59
N TRP A 75 5.60 12.19 0.87
CA TRP A 75 5.24 10.79 0.87
C TRP A 75 5.42 10.18 -0.53
N GLU A 76 4.92 10.85 -1.57
CA GLU A 76 5.01 10.38 -2.95
C GLU A 76 6.48 10.25 -3.36
N PHE A 77 7.30 11.27 -3.09
CA PHE A 77 8.73 11.23 -3.37
C PHE A 77 9.44 10.07 -2.67
N SER A 78 9.09 9.79 -1.41
CA SER A 78 9.82 8.83 -0.57
C SER A 78 9.36 7.39 -0.74
N ASN A 79 8.09 7.18 -1.11
CA ASN A 79 7.43 5.88 -0.98
C ASN A 79 6.78 5.35 -2.26
N SER A 80 6.54 6.19 -3.28
CA SER A 80 5.81 5.80 -4.50
C SER A 80 6.45 4.61 -5.22
N HIS A 81 7.78 4.53 -5.29
CA HIS A 81 8.48 3.42 -5.97
C HIS A 81 8.26 2.07 -5.28
N LEU A 82 8.30 2.05 -3.94
CA LEU A 82 8.04 0.82 -3.18
C LEU A 82 6.57 0.42 -3.25
N LEU A 83 5.67 1.40 -3.23
CA LEU A 83 4.24 1.15 -3.42
C LEU A 83 3.97 0.57 -4.82
N ALA A 84 4.50 1.18 -5.87
CA ALA A 84 4.37 0.68 -7.25
C ALA A 84 4.94 -0.74 -7.39
N ALA A 85 6.03 -1.05 -6.70
CA ALA A 85 6.58 -2.40 -6.68
C ALA A 85 5.67 -3.41 -5.97
N ALA A 86 5.09 -3.03 -4.83
CA ALA A 86 4.10 -3.84 -4.11
C ALA A 86 2.84 -4.09 -4.96
N GLU A 87 2.35 -3.06 -5.65
CA GLU A 87 1.20 -3.13 -6.54
C GLU A 87 1.47 -4.02 -7.75
N SER A 88 2.63 -3.89 -8.38
CA SER A 88 3.04 -4.75 -9.49
C SER A 88 3.09 -6.22 -9.06
N LEU A 89 3.72 -6.53 -7.92
CA LEU A 89 3.79 -7.91 -7.42
C LEU A 89 2.39 -8.51 -7.22
N GLN A 90 1.48 -7.76 -6.59
CA GLN A 90 0.13 -8.25 -6.35
C GLN A 90 -0.71 -8.36 -7.62
N ALA A 91 -0.57 -7.42 -8.55
CA ALA A 91 -1.29 -7.44 -9.82
C ALA A 91 -1.00 -8.74 -10.60
N HIS A 92 0.25 -9.21 -10.61
CA HIS A 92 0.63 -10.48 -11.23
C HIS A 92 -0.02 -11.72 -10.57
N GLN A 93 -0.49 -11.59 -9.33
CA GLN A 93 -1.08 -12.69 -8.57
C GLN A 93 -2.62 -12.64 -8.51
N SER A 94 -3.21 -11.49 -8.86
CA SER A 94 -4.65 -11.27 -8.78
C SER A 94 -5.40 -12.16 -9.78
N LYS A 95 -6.53 -12.69 -9.31
CA LYS A 95 -7.42 -13.59 -10.07
C LYS A 95 -8.86 -13.09 -10.06
N ASP A 96 -9.05 -11.84 -9.66
CA ASP A 96 -10.30 -11.23 -9.28
C ASP A 96 -10.46 -9.83 -9.91
N ILE A 97 -9.98 -9.74 -11.15
CA ILE A 97 -9.99 -8.55 -11.96
C ILE A 97 -11.38 -8.33 -12.56
N VAL A 98 -11.84 -7.08 -12.48
CA VAL A 98 -13.00 -6.54 -13.18
C VAL A 98 -12.58 -5.26 -13.92
N HIS A 99 -13.35 -4.84 -14.92
CA HIS A 99 -13.08 -3.62 -15.68
C HIS A 99 -14.22 -2.64 -15.49
N TRP A 100 -13.90 -1.40 -15.17
CA TRP A 100 -14.89 -0.36 -14.98
C TRP A 100 -14.33 0.97 -15.48
N GLN A 101 -15.07 1.67 -16.35
CA GLN A 101 -14.63 2.92 -17.00
C GLN A 101 -13.24 2.79 -17.65
N ASP A 102 -13.04 1.74 -18.44
CA ASP A 102 -11.78 1.41 -19.12
C ASP A 102 -10.57 1.18 -18.21
N GLN A 103 -10.77 1.09 -16.90
CA GLN A 103 -9.73 0.78 -15.92
C GLN A 103 -9.97 -0.61 -15.30
N ALA A 104 -8.90 -1.40 -15.17
CA ALA A 104 -8.97 -2.67 -14.48
C ALA A 104 -8.77 -2.51 -12.96
N TYR A 105 -9.58 -3.24 -12.17
CA TYR A 105 -9.52 -3.25 -10.71
C TYR A 105 -9.47 -4.67 -10.17
N SER A 106 -8.65 -4.91 -9.16
CA SER A 106 -8.76 -6.07 -8.29
C SER A 106 -9.85 -5.80 -7.24
N LEU A 107 -10.87 -6.67 -7.18
CA LEU A 107 -11.95 -6.54 -6.19
C LEU A 107 -11.45 -6.70 -4.75
N GLN A 108 -10.45 -7.55 -4.54
CA GLN A 108 -9.80 -7.76 -3.26
C GLN A 108 -8.98 -6.53 -2.85
N THR A 109 -8.28 -5.90 -3.80
CA THR A 109 -7.58 -4.63 -3.54
C THR A 109 -8.58 -3.52 -3.20
N LEU A 110 -9.68 -3.38 -3.95
CA LEU A 110 -10.74 -2.42 -3.62
C LEU A 110 -11.29 -2.62 -2.20
N ALA A 111 -11.58 -3.86 -1.82
CA ALA A 111 -12.06 -4.19 -0.48
C ALA A 111 -11.04 -3.84 0.61
N MET A 112 -9.77 -4.18 0.39
CA MET A 112 -8.68 -3.90 1.31
C MET A 112 -8.46 -2.39 1.49
N VAL A 113 -8.49 -1.59 0.40
CA VAL A 113 -8.39 -0.12 0.49
C VAL A 113 -9.58 0.44 1.26
N LYS A 114 -10.80 -0.03 1.01
CA LYS A 114 -12.00 0.43 1.75
C LYS A 114 -11.88 0.15 3.24
N GLU A 115 -11.60 -1.09 3.60
CA GLU A 115 -11.56 -1.53 5.00
C GLU A 115 -10.45 -0.82 5.78
N ALA A 116 -9.25 -0.74 5.22
CA ALA A 116 -8.14 -0.04 5.85
C ALA A 116 -8.43 1.46 5.97
N SER A 117 -8.99 2.10 4.94
CA SER A 117 -9.35 3.52 4.98
C SER A 117 -10.42 3.81 6.02
N GLN A 118 -11.52 3.03 6.05
CA GLN A 118 -12.59 3.20 7.04
C GLN A 118 -12.08 2.96 8.47
N SER A 119 -11.31 1.89 8.69
CA SER A 119 -10.70 1.60 9.99
C SER A 119 -9.78 2.74 10.44
N ARG A 120 -8.96 3.27 9.52
CA ARG A 120 -8.05 4.38 9.82
C ARG A 120 -8.81 5.67 10.13
N ALA A 121 -9.80 6.04 9.34
CA ALA A 121 -10.64 7.21 9.57
C ALA A 121 -11.35 7.13 10.94
N GLN A 122 -11.89 5.95 11.29
CA GLN A 122 -12.47 5.69 12.61
C GLN A 122 -11.43 5.85 13.73
N SER A 123 -10.21 5.33 13.55
CA SER A 123 -9.15 5.45 14.56
C SER A 123 -8.69 6.90 14.79
N LEU A 124 -8.68 7.73 13.73
CA LEU A 124 -8.39 9.15 13.85
C LEU A 124 -9.48 9.86 14.63
N ASN A 125 -10.73 9.46 14.40
CA ASN A 125 -11.92 9.94 15.08
C ASN A 125 -12.04 11.48 15.07
N LEU A 126 -11.70 12.13 13.93
CA LEU A 126 -11.61 13.59 13.87
C LEU A 126 -12.96 14.25 14.14
N SER A 127 -14.05 13.71 13.61
CA SER A 127 -15.40 14.28 13.74
C SER A 127 -15.91 14.36 15.19
N GLN A 128 -15.40 13.49 16.09
CA GLN A 128 -15.77 13.51 17.52
C GLN A 128 -14.83 14.36 18.38
N ARG A 129 -13.78 14.96 17.79
CA ARG A 129 -12.81 15.80 18.50
C ARG A 129 -13.18 17.28 18.38
N VAL A 130 -12.81 18.06 19.39
CA VAL A 130 -12.83 19.53 19.30
C VAL A 130 -11.81 20.04 18.26
N PRO A 131 -12.02 21.21 17.61
CA PRO A 131 -11.19 21.66 16.49
C PRO A 131 -9.68 21.73 16.78
N SER A 132 -9.27 22.17 17.98
CA SER A 132 -7.86 22.20 18.37
C SER A 132 -7.24 20.80 18.45
N ALA A 133 -7.99 19.82 18.93
CA ALA A 133 -7.55 18.42 19.02
C ALA A 133 -7.52 17.72 17.66
N GLN A 134 -8.41 18.11 16.73
CA GLN A 134 -8.32 17.69 15.32
C GLN A 134 -7.00 18.15 14.70
N LYS A 135 -6.69 19.46 14.82
CA LYS A 135 -5.44 20.04 14.31
C LYS A 135 -4.21 19.36 14.89
N ALA A 136 -4.12 19.24 16.22
CA ALA A 136 -2.98 18.59 16.87
C ALA A 136 -2.82 17.11 16.49
N THR A 137 -3.93 16.40 16.28
CA THR A 137 -3.91 15.02 15.78
C THR A 137 -3.34 14.98 14.37
N CYS A 138 -3.85 15.83 13.47
CA CYS A 138 -3.38 15.90 12.09
C CYS A 138 -1.91 16.30 11.99
N GLU A 139 -1.46 17.33 12.70
CA GLU A 139 -0.05 17.75 12.69
C GLU A 139 0.89 16.61 13.10
N ARG A 140 0.51 15.83 14.13
CA ARG A 140 1.31 14.69 14.57
C ARG A 140 1.37 13.60 13.51
N GLU A 141 0.23 13.22 12.95
CA GLU A 141 0.18 12.12 11.96
C GLU A 141 0.85 12.52 10.64
N LEU A 142 0.67 13.76 10.18
CA LEU A 142 1.32 14.27 8.97
C LEU A 142 2.85 14.31 9.11
N ARG A 143 3.37 14.78 10.25
CA ARG A 143 4.83 14.73 10.53
C ARG A 143 5.37 13.31 10.57
N ARG A 144 4.59 12.34 11.08
CA ARG A 144 4.98 10.92 11.03
C ARG A 144 5.10 10.48 9.58
N ILE A 145 4.14 10.82 8.73
CA ILE A 145 4.14 10.45 7.30
C ILE A 145 5.36 11.03 6.58
N GLU A 146 5.65 12.32 6.78
CA GLU A 146 6.82 13.00 6.19
C GLU A 146 8.17 12.36 6.55
N THR A 147 8.23 11.66 7.69
CA THR A 147 9.47 11.06 8.21
C THR A 147 9.51 9.54 8.09
N THR A 148 8.44 8.89 7.61
CA THR A 148 8.38 7.44 7.47
C THR A 148 8.76 7.02 6.05
N SER A 149 9.78 6.17 5.93
CA SER A 149 10.06 5.44 4.70
C SER A 149 9.48 4.03 4.76
N TYR A 150 8.89 3.58 3.66
CA TYR A 150 8.40 2.21 3.53
C TYR A 150 9.52 1.18 3.47
N ALA A 151 10.75 1.61 3.14
CA ALA A 151 11.93 0.77 3.20
C ALA A 151 12.22 0.25 4.62
N ASP A 152 11.77 0.99 5.64
CA ASP A 152 11.97 0.67 7.06
C ASP A 152 10.82 -0.15 7.65
N ILE A 153 9.74 -0.39 6.90
CA ILE A 153 8.66 -1.27 7.33
C ILE A 153 9.24 -2.67 7.57
N GLY A 154 9.08 -3.19 8.78
CA GLY A 154 9.58 -4.52 9.16
C GLY A 154 11.08 -4.60 9.45
N ALA A 155 11.82 -3.49 9.34
CA ALA A 155 13.25 -3.37 9.70
C ALA A 155 14.22 -4.35 9.00
N ASP A 156 13.81 -4.98 7.88
CA ASP A 156 14.67 -5.82 7.06
C ASP A 156 14.88 -5.18 5.67
N PRO A 157 16.01 -4.50 5.44
CA PRO A 157 16.33 -3.85 4.17
C PRO A 157 16.34 -4.80 2.97
N ARG A 158 16.46 -6.12 3.19
CA ARG A 158 16.46 -7.11 2.10
C ARG A 158 15.09 -7.20 1.43
N LEU A 159 14.00 -6.98 2.18
CA LEU A 159 12.63 -7.06 1.65
C LEU A 159 12.35 -5.90 0.70
N SER A 160 12.71 -4.68 1.08
CA SER A 160 12.54 -3.49 0.23
C SER A 160 13.39 -3.60 -1.04
N GLN A 161 14.64 -4.05 -0.93
CA GLN A 161 15.52 -4.27 -2.08
C GLN A 161 14.99 -5.37 -3.01
N ALA A 162 14.57 -6.50 -2.46
CA ALA A 162 14.05 -7.62 -3.26
C ALA A 162 12.70 -7.28 -3.90
N LEU A 163 11.83 -6.52 -3.24
CA LEU A 163 10.58 -6.03 -3.82
C LEU A 163 10.84 -5.05 -4.97
N LEU A 164 11.78 -4.10 -4.80
CA LEU A 164 12.16 -3.21 -5.90
C LEU A 164 12.77 -3.99 -7.07
N ALA A 165 13.54 -5.04 -6.79
CA ALA A 165 14.15 -5.88 -7.83
C ALA A 165 13.17 -6.85 -8.51
N SER A 166 12.03 -7.17 -7.89
CA SER A 166 11.02 -8.06 -8.46
C SER A 166 10.13 -7.37 -9.49
N THR A 167 10.22 -6.04 -9.63
CA THR A 167 9.49 -5.31 -10.66
C THR A 167 10.08 -5.61 -12.04
N SER A 168 9.34 -6.39 -12.83
CA SER A 168 9.55 -6.41 -14.28
C SER A 168 9.04 -5.09 -14.85
N ASN A 169 9.60 -4.62 -15.98
CA ASN A 169 9.18 -3.39 -16.68
C ASN A 169 7.71 -3.41 -17.16
N THR A 170 6.93 -4.42 -16.78
CA THR A 170 5.51 -4.52 -17.05
C THR A 170 4.76 -3.78 -15.95
N THR A 171 4.44 -2.50 -16.20
CA THR A 171 3.40 -1.80 -15.45
C THR A 171 2.10 -2.53 -15.72
N ALA A 172 1.62 -3.29 -14.75
CA ALA A 172 0.31 -3.90 -14.84
C ALA A 172 -0.73 -2.76 -14.85
N ASP A 173 -1.60 -2.73 -15.87
CA ASP A 173 -2.58 -1.66 -16.12
C ASP A 173 -3.80 -1.78 -15.18
N PHE A 174 -3.54 -1.77 -13.88
CA PHE A 174 -4.55 -1.87 -12.83
C PHE A 174 -4.52 -0.63 -11.96
N ALA A 175 -5.70 -0.24 -11.45
CA ALA A 175 -5.78 0.84 -10.50
C ALA A 175 -5.04 0.48 -9.20
N GLY A 176 -4.01 1.26 -8.90
CA GLY A 176 -3.24 1.16 -7.65
C GLY A 176 -4.02 1.72 -6.45
N VAL A 177 -3.42 1.58 -5.27
CA VAL A 177 -3.93 2.08 -3.99
C VAL A 177 -4.20 3.58 -4.05
N THR A 178 -3.28 4.37 -4.61
CA THR A 178 -3.43 5.82 -4.72
C THR A 178 -4.65 6.19 -5.56
N GLN A 179 -4.79 5.58 -6.74
CA GLN A 179 -5.90 5.82 -7.64
C GLN A 179 -7.24 5.42 -7.01
N ILE A 180 -7.31 4.24 -6.38
CA ILE A 180 -8.51 3.79 -5.67
C ILE A 180 -8.86 4.75 -4.53
N ALA A 181 -7.87 5.14 -3.72
CA ALA A 181 -8.09 6.03 -2.59
C ALA A 181 -8.56 7.42 -3.04
N ASP A 182 -8.02 7.97 -4.12
CA ASP A 182 -8.45 9.27 -4.64
C ASP A 182 -9.84 9.21 -5.31
N GLN A 183 -10.16 8.11 -5.99
CA GLN A 183 -11.41 7.97 -6.73
C GLN A 183 -12.62 7.67 -5.83
N PHE A 184 -12.42 6.85 -4.80
CA PHE A 184 -13.51 6.33 -3.98
C PHE A 184 -13.56 6.88 -2.56
N SER A 185 -12.64 7.76 -2.15
CA SER A 185 -12.70 8.42 -0.84
C SER A 185 -13.37 9.80 -0.94
N PRO A 186 -14.42 10.11 -0.16
CA PRO A 186 -15.08 9.23 0.81
C PRO A 186 -15.92 8.13 0.15
N TRP A 187 -15.90 6.94 0.75
CA TRP A 187 -16.63 5.79 0.23
C TRP A 187 -18.14 6.05 0.19
N PRO A 188 -18.83 5.79 -0.92
CA PRO A 188 -20.25 6.06 -1.02
C PRO A 188 -21.05 5.16 -0.09
N GLU A 189 -22.15 5.71 0.41
CA GLU A 189 -23.17 4.95 1.10
C GLU A 189 -23.98 4.08 0.11
N PRO A 190 -24.65 3.02 0.58
CA PRO A 190 -25.56 2.22 -0.24
C PRO A 190 -26.65 3.03 -0.96
N GLY A 191 -26.90 2.69 -2.22
CA GLY A 191 -27.92 3.32 -3.07
C GLY A 191 -29.31 2.68 -2.96
N ARG A 192 -30.19 3.03 -3.91
CA ARG A 192 -31.58 2.56 -3.95
C ARG A 192 -31.69 1.08 -4.28
N THR A 193 -30.83 0.57 -5.16
CA THR A 193 -30.90 -0.84 -5.59
C THR A 193 -30.25 -1.81 -4.59
N TYR A 194 -29.49 -1.29 -3.63
CA TYR A 194 -28.71 -2.07 -2.68
C TYR A 194 -29.51 -3.15 -1.95
N PHE A 195 -30.68 -2.81 -1.39
CA PHE A 195 -31.45 -3.77 -0.59
C PHE A 195 -31.99 -4.93 -1.44
N THR A 196 -32.45 -4.65 -2.67
CA THR A 196 -32.92 -5.68 -3.59
C THR A 196 -31.77 -6.57 -4.04
N LEU A 197 -30.61 -5.98 -4.37
CA LEU A 197 -29.40 -6.73 -4.70
C LEU A 197 -28.97 -7.62 -3.55
N LYS A 198 -28.91 -7.08 -2.32
CA LYS A 198 -28.51 -7.82 -1.12
C LYS A 198 -29.41 -9.02 -0.87
N GLN A 199 -30.72 -8.87 -1.03
CA GLN A 199 -31.66 -9.99 -0.88
C GLN A 199 -31.48 -11.09 -1.94
N SER A 200 -31.12 -10.74 -3.17
CA SER A 200 -30.83 -11.73 -4.23
C SER A 200 -29.54 -12.47 -3.92
N ILE A 201 -28.49 -11.70 -3.64
CA ILE A 201 -27.15 -12.18 -3.34
C ILE A 201 -27.12 -13.09 -2.09
N ASP A 202 -27.87 -12.74 -1.05
CA ASP A 202 -27.99 -13.56 0.17
C ASP A 202 -28.59 -14.95 -0.09
N LYS A 203 -29.35 -15.12 -1.18
CA LYS A 203 -29.88 -16.43 -1.58
C LYS A 203 -28.88 -17.23 -2.40
N GLU A 204 -27.91 -16.57 -3.02
CA GLU A 204 -26.91 -17.18 -3.90
C GLU A 204 -25.64 -17.59 -3.14
N CYS A 205 -25.22 -16.82 -2.13
CA CYS A 205 -24.08 -17.20 -1.31
C CYS A 205 -24.47 -18.23 -0.24
N GLU A 206 -23.75 -19.36 -0.18
CA GLU A 206 -23.80 -20.27 0.97
C GLU A 206 -23.13 -19.66 2.22
N ALA A 207 -22.19 -18.73 2.01
CA ALA A 207 -21.51 -17.97 3.06
C ALA A 207 -22.16 -16.59 3.27
N ASN A 208 -21.71 -15.86 4.30
CA ASN A 208 -22.14 -14.47 4.51
C ASN A 208 -21.81 -13.61 3.28
N SER A 209 -22.83 -13.04 2.63
CA SER A 209 -22.60 -12.13 1.50
C SER A 209 -22.21 -10.73 1.96
N ARG A 210 -21.37 -10.06 1.17
CA ARG A 210 -20.97 -8.67 1.38
C ARG A 210 -21.10 -7.91 0.06
N ILE A 211 -21.75 -6.75 0.12
CA ILE A 211 -21.87 -5.82 -1.00
C ILE A 211 -21.16 -4.52 -0.61
N MET A 212 -20.26 -4.08 -1.47
CA MET A 212 -19.46 -2.87 -1.30
C MET A 212 -19.88 -1.84 -2.34
N PRO A 213 -20.56 -0.74 -1.96
CA PRO A 213 -20.83 0.36 -2.88
C PRO A 213 -19.52 1.04 -3.33
N LEU A 214 -19.42 1.25 -4.64
CA LEU A 214 -18.32 1.94 -5.33
C LEU A 214 -18.80 3.25 -5.97
N VAL A 215 -20.01 3.26 -6.53
CA VAL A 215 -20.67 4.48 -7.02
C VAL A 215 -22.11 4.47 -6.56
N ASN A 216 -22.59 5.62 -6.10
CA ASN A 216 -23.99 5.85 -5.77
C ASN A 216 -24.40 7.25 -6.28
N ARG A 217 -24.68 7.34 -7.58
CA ARG A 217 -25.08 8.58 -8.25
C ARG A 217 -26.25 8.30 -9.19
N TRP A 218 -27.47 8.33 -8.64
CA TRP A 218 -28.69 8.07 -9.41
C TRP A 218 -28.71 8.84 -10.74
N PRO A 219 -28.92 8.15 -11.88
CA PRO A 219 -29.43 6.78 -12.03
C PRO A 219 -28.39 5.65 -11.97
N ASP A 220 -27.11 5.97 -11.81
CA ASP A 220 -25.99 5.03 -11.90
C ASP A 220 -25.52 4.57 -10.51
N GLU A 221 -25.48 3.27 -10.30
CA GLU A 221 -24.97 2.64 -9.08
C GLU A 221 -24.01 1.51 -9.44
N VAL A 222 -22.89 1.40 -8.72
CA VAL A 222 -21.88 0.38 -8.95
C VAL A 222 -21.51 -0.26 -7.63
N TYR A 223 -21.51 -1.60 -7.60
CA TYR A 223 -21.26 -2.40 -6.41
C TYR A 223 -20.26 -3.51 -6.69
N ALA A 224 -19.33 -3.75 -5.77
CA ALA A 224 -18.56 -4.98 -5.73
C ALA A 224 -19.23 -6.00 -4.81
N TYR A 225 -19.28 -7.26 -5.23
CA TYR A 225 -19.98 -8.34 -4.54
C TYR A 225 -19.01 -9.49 -4.17
N PHE A 226 -19.15 -9.96 -2.92
CA PHE A 226 -18.34 -11.01 -2.32
C PHE A 226 -19.22 -12.06 -1.60
N CYS A 227 -18.83 -13.33 -1.67
CA CYS A 227 -19.32 -14.39 -0.79
C CYS A 227 -18.22 -14.74 0.23
N GLY A 228 -18.41 -14.35 1.50
CA GLY A 228 -17.32 -14.33 2.48
C GLY A 228 -16.21 -13.39 2.02
N ASP A 229 -14.96 -13.86 2.06
CA ASP A 229 -13.79 -13.12 1.58
C ASP A 229 -13.54 -13.30 0.08
N LYS A 230 -14.35 -14.12 -0.61
CA LYS A 230 -14.16 -14.42 -2.03
C LYS A 230 -14.83 -13.36 -2.90
N PRO A 231 -14.07 -12.64 -3.75
CA PRO A 231 -14.65 -11.74 -4.75
C PRO A 231 -15.42 -12.53 -5.81
N ILE A 232 -16.63 -12.06 -6.15
CA ILE A 232 -17.52 -12.74 -7.09
C ILE A 232 -17.71 -11.91 -8.36
N SER A 233 -18.19 -10.67 -8.25
CA SER A 233 -18.46 -9.84 -9.42
C SER A 233 -18.50 -8.34 -9.10
N LEU A 234 -18.42 -7.55 -10.17
CA LEU A 234 -18.83 -6.14 -10.21
C LEU A 234 -20.26 -6.06 -10.76
N ILE A 235 -21.12 -5.28 -10.13
CA ILE A 235 -22.51 -5.07 -10.52
C ILE A 235 -22.69 -3.61 -10.87
N GLU A 236 -23.15 -3.33 -12.08
CA GLU A 236 -23.45 -1.99 -12.58
C GLU A 236 -24.94 -1.88 -12.83
N CYS A 237 -25.57 -0.90 -12.20
CA CYS A 237 -27.01 -0.65 -12.30
C CYS A 237 -27.28 0.71 -12.92
N HIS A 238 -28.21 0.75 -13.88
CA HIS A 238 -28.73 1.95 -14.51
C HIS A 238 -30.26 1.94 -14.42
N TRP A 239 -30.87 2.93 -13.75
CA TRP A 239 -32.32 2.99 -13.53
C TRP A 239 -32.95 1.67 -13.00
N VAL A 240 -32.29 1.00 -12.06
CA VAL A 240 -32.62 -0.33 -11.48
C VAL A 240 -32.28 -1.57 -12.32
N GLU A 241 -31.94 -1.42 -13.59
CA GLU A 241 -31.49 -2.54 -14.42
C GLU A 241 -30.01 -2.80 -14.14
N CYS A 242 -29.70 -3.98 -13.61
CA CYS A 242 -28.35 -4.33 -13.19
C CYS A 242 -27.72 -5.38 -14.10
N THR A 243 -26.46 -5.17 -14.45
CA THR A 243 -25.61 -6.12 -15.16
C THR A 243 -24.47 -6.55 -14.23
N SER A 244 -23.93 -7.75 -14.44
CA SER A 244 -22.90 -8.33 -13.58
C SER A 244 -21.71 -8.80 -14.42
N GLN A 245 -20.51 -8.37 -14.04
CA GLN A 245 -19.25 -8.83 -14.59
C GLN A 245 -18.55 -9.72 -13.56
N ALA A 246 -18.44 -11.02 -13.86
CA ALA A 246 -17.73 -11.96 -13.00
C ALA A 246 -16.24 -11.58 -12.89
N ALA A 247 -15.68 -11.73 -11.69
CA ALA A 247 -14.26 -11.52 -11.46
C ALA A 247 -13.43 -12.59 -12.20
N GLY A 248 -12.43 -12.16 -12.97
CA GLY A 248 -11.60 -13.01 -13.82
C GLY A 248 -10.11 -12.82 -13.59
N ARG A 249 -9.27 -13.59 -14.29
CA ARG A 249 -7.83 -13.34 -14.32
C ARG A 249 -7.52 -12.15 -15.24
N ALA A 250 -6.46 -11.43 -14.92
CA ALA A 250 -5.81 -10.53 -15.88
C ALA A 250 -5.49 -11.32 -17.16
N ASN A 251 -5.94 -10.81 -18.32
CA ASN A 251 -5.58 -11.35 -19.64
C ASN A 251 -4.23 -10.78 -20.10
#